data_AF-U2IYZ4-F1
#
_entry.id   AF-U2IYZ4-F1
#
_cell.length_a   1.000
_cell.length_b   1.000
_cell.length_c   1.000
_cell.angle_alpha   90.00
_cell.angle_beta   90.00
_cell.angle_gamma   90.00
#
_symmetry.space_group_name_H-M   'P 1'
#
loop_
_entity.id
_entity.type
_entity.pdbx_description
1 polymer ?
#
loop_
_entity_poly.entity_id
_entity_poly.type
_entity_poly.pdbx_seq_one_letter_code
_entity_poly.pdbx_strand_id
1 'polypeptide(L)'
;MIFFFGTRSTQIAAHEAKANCTHCQQEAVWLFVYQHYFHIFWIPAFPLWRSTVSVCGHCKQTLTKRDFLPELQEDYTIVKQQAKTPWWTFFLLIAVVLLIVGSTILSRFS
;
A
#
# COMPACT_ATOMS: atom_id res chain seq x y z
N MET A 1 2.01 1.55 24.69
CA MET A 1 3.07 2.49 24.31
C MET A 1 2.60 3.29 23.11
N ILE A 2 2.62 4.62 23.18
CA ILE A 2 2.25 5.47 22.05
C ILE A 2 3.51 5.68 21.22
N PHE A 3 3.60 5.03 20.06
CA PHE A 3 4.66 5.29 19.11
C PHE A 3 4.28 6.50 18.27
N PHE A 4 4.98 7.62 18.50
CA PHE A 4 4.76 8.83 17.72
C PHE A 4 5.22 8.67 16.27
N PHE A 5 6.21 7.82 15.98
CA PHE A 5 6.63 7.53 14.62
C PHE A 5 6.67 6.03 14.36
N GLY A 6 6.55 5.64 13.09
CA GLY A 6 6.56 4.23 12.71
C GLY A 6 6.09 4.00 11.28
N THR A 7 5.93 2.73 10.94
CA THR A 7 5.37 2.30 9.66
C THR A 7 3.92 1.86 9.85
N ARG A 8 3.07 2.27 8.91
CA ARG A 8 1.69 1.79 8.81
C ARG A 8 1.43 1.28 7.41
N SER A 9 0.50 0.35 7.30
CA SER A 9 -0.03 -0.12 6.02
C SER A 9 -1.47 0.34 5.85
N THR A 10 -1.86 0.56 4.61
CA THR A 10 -3.26 0.78 4.23
C THR A 10 -3.57 -0.06 3.00
N GLN A 11 -4.77 -0.63 2.95
CA GLN A 11 -5.23 -1.37 1.77
C GLN A 11 -5.55 -0.36 0.65
N ILE A 12 -4.94 -0.56 -0.52
CA ILE A 12 -5.09 0.34 -1.68
C ILE A 12 -5.78 -0.31 -2.87
N ALA A 13 -5.81 -1.65 -2.92
CA ALA A 13 -6.56 -2.39 -3.93
C ALA A 13 -6.95 -3.76 -3.38
N ALA A 14 -8.09 -4.26 -3.87
CA ALA A 14 -8.53 -5.64 -3.69
C ALA A 14 -9.03 -6.14 -5.04
N HIS A 15 -8.76 -7.40 -5.35
CA HIS A 15 -9.15 -8.03 -6.60
C HIS A 15 -9.42 -9.51 -6.38
N GLU A 16 -10.44 -10.03 -7.04
CA GLU A 16 -10.73 -11.46 -7.06
C GLU A 16 -9.89 -12.10 -8.16
N ALA A 17 -9.01 -13.01 -7.78
CA ALA A 17 -8.14 -13.71 -8.71
C ALA A 17 -8.89 -14.88 -9.36
N LYS A 18 -8.69 -15.07 -10.67
CA LYS A 18 -9.22 -16.20 -11.44
C LYS A 18 -8.27 -17.40 -11.31
N ALA A 19 -8.07 -17.85 -10.08
CA ALA A 19 -7.17 -18.95 -9.78
C ALA A 19 -7.72 -19.84 -8.67
N ASN A 20 -7.41 -21.14 -8.78
CA ASN A 20 -7.78 -22.11 -7.78
C ASN A 20 -6.85 -22.06 -6.57
N CYS A 21 -7.41 -22.12 -5.36
CA CYS A 21 -6.61 -22.24 -4.15
C CYS A 21 -5.86 -23.59 -4.14
N THR A 22 -4.54 -23.59 -3.94
CA THR A 22 -3.75 -24.83 -3.92
C THR A 22 -4.07 -25.76 -2.75
N HIS A 23 -4.61 -25.23 -1.66
CA HIS A 23 -4.95 -26.05 -0.49
C HIS A 23 -6.37 -26.60 -0.52
N CYS A 24 -7.36 -25.87 -1.06
CA CYS A 24 -8.76 -26.32 -1.04
C CYS A 24 -9.44 -26.39 -2.41
N GLN A 25 -8.73 -26.07 -3.50
CA GLN A 25 -9.19 -26.16 -4.90
C GLN A 25 -10.46 -25.34 -5.20
N GLN A 26 -10.75 -24.34 -4.36
CA GLN A 26 -11.89 -23.45 -4.53
C GLN A 26 -11.47 -22.17 -5.28
N GLU A 27 -12.31 -21.72 -6.21
CA GLU A 27 -12.23 -20.44 -6.91
C GLU A 27 -12.71 -19.29 -6.01
N ALA A 28 -12.01 -19.07 -4.89
CA ALA A 28 -12.36 -18.04 -3.92
C ALA A 28 -11.10 -17.30 -3.43
N VAL A 29 -10.20 -16.94 -4.35
CA VAL A 29 -8.90 -16.32 -4.00
C VAL A 29 -8.96 -14.81 -4.21
N TRP A 30 -8.63 -14.06 -3.17
CA TRP A 30 -8.58 -12.60 -3.19
C TRP A 30 -7.16 -12.09 -3.11
N LEU A 31 -6.78 -11.14 -3.95
CA LEU A 31 -5.53 -10.41 -3.90
C LEU A 31 -5.74 -9.06 -3.22
N PHE A 32 -4.98 -8.81 -2.16
CA PHE A 32 -4.98 -7.54 -1.44
C PHE A 32 -3.63 -6.85 -1.59
N VAL A 33 -3.65 -5.59 -2.01
CA VAL A 33 -2.46 -4.75 -2.11
C VAL A 33 -2.48 -3.71 -1.00
N TYR A 34 -1.37 -3.64 -0.28
CA TYR A 34 -1.14 -2.70 0.80
C TYR A 34 -0.03 -1.73 0.44
N GLN A 35 -0.26 -0.45 0.70
CA GLN A 35 0.77 0.59 0.69
C GLN A 35 1.30 0.78 2.10
N HIS A 36 2.60 0.57 2.29
CA HIS A 36 3.30 0.93 3.51
C HIS A 36 3.76 2.39 3.42
N TYR A 37 3.59 3.15 4.49
CA TYR A 37 4.04 4.53 4.60
C TYR A 37 4.63 4.79 5.98
N PHE A 38 5.59 5.69 6.03
CA PHE A 38 6.13 6.19 7.29
C PHE A 38 5.20 7.28 7.81
N HIS A 39 4.97 7.30 9.12
CA HIS A 39 4.19 8.36 9.77
C HIS A 39 4.96 8.95 10.95
N ILE A 40 4.69 10.22 11.22
CA ILE A 40 5.16 10.95 12.40
C ILE A 40 3.94 11.64 13.02
N PHE A 41 3.73 11.47 14.33
CA PHE A 41 2.50 11.83 15.07
C PHE A 41 1.21 11.39 14.37
N TRP A 42 1.16 10.14 13.86
CA TRP A 42 0.06 9.61 13.04
C TRP A 42 -0.19 10.31 11.70
N ILE A 43 0.60 11.34 11.37
CA ILE A 43 0.55 12.03 10.09
C ILE A 43 1.44 11.29 9.08
N PRO A 44 0.90 10.85 7.94
CA PRO A 44 1.66 10.21 6.88
C PRO A 44 2.73 11.16 6.34
N ALA A 45 3.98 10.70 6.37
CA ALA A 45 5.13 11.48 5.96
C ALA A 45 5.47 11.24 4.48
N PHE A 46 5.72 9.98 4.13
CA PHE A 46 5.99 9.55 2.77
C PHE A 46 5.68 8.04 2.60
N PRO A 47 5.32 7.59 1.38
CA PRO A 47 5.15 6.18 1.09
C PRO A 47 6.51 5.47 1.05
N LEU A 48 6.52 4.19 1.44
CA LEU A 48 7.71 3.35 1.51
C LEU A 48 7.71 2.29 0.41
N TRP A 49 7.04 1.16 0.63
CA TRP A 49 6.93 0.05 -0.32
C TRP A 49 5.50 -0.46 -0.40
N ARG A 50 5.22 -1.32 -1.38
CA ARG A 50 3.94 -2.01 -1.52
C ARG A 50 4.12 -3.50 -1.22
N SER A 51 3.14 -4.10 -0.57
CA SER A 51 3.07 -5.55 -0.38
C SER A 51 1.77 -6.08 -0.93
N THR A 52 1.82 -7.25 -1.56
CA THR A 52 0.64 -7.95 -2.04
C THR A 52 0.57 -9.31 -1.35
N VAL A 53 -0.62 -9.66 -0.88
CA VAL A 53 -0.94 -10.95 -0.29
C VAL A 53 -2.18 -11.51 -0.99
N SER A 54 -2.23 -12.82 -1.17
CA SER A 54 -3.46 -13.49 -1.56
C SER A 54 -4.08 -14.16 -0.35
N VAL A 55 -5.41 -14.18 -0.27
CA VAL A 55 -6.17 -14.82 0.80
C VAL A 55 -7.31 -15.61 0.18
N CYS A 56 -7.43 -16.89 0.52
CA CYS A 56 -8.59 -17.69 0.14
C CYS A 56 -9.79 -17.36 1.06
N GLY A 57 -10.94 -17.00 0.50
CA GLY A 57 -12.18 -16.76 1.23
C GLY A 57 -12.78 -18.02 1.88
N HIS A 58 -12.38 -19.21 1.43
CA HIS A 58 -12.88 -20.47 1.97
C HIS A 58 -11.98 -21.02 3.09
N CYS A 59 -10.73 -21.38 2.80
CA CYS A 59 -9.82 -21.98 3.79
C CYS A 59 -8.94 -20.96 4.53
N LYS A 60 -9.00 -19.67 4.18
CA LYS A 60 -8.19 -18.58 4.76
C LYS A 60 -6.67 -18.73 4.58
N GLN A 61 -6.22 -19.62 3.69
CA GLN A 61 -4.83 -19.70 3.30
C GLN A 61 -4.36 -18.34 2.79
N THR A 62 -3.25 -17.87 3.31
CA THR A 62 -2.63 -16.61 2.91
C THR A 62 -1.29 -16.91 2.25
N LEU A 63 -1.06 -16.37 1.04
CA LEU A 63 0.22 -16.47 0.36
C LEU A 63 0.83 -15.08 0.21
N THR A 64 2.15 -14.99 0.32
CA THR A 64 2.87 -13.77 -0.03
C THR A 64 3.33 -13.83 -1.47
N LYS A 65 3.70 -12.70 -2.06
CA LYS A 65 4.21 -12.62 -3.44
C LYS A 65 5.28 -13.68 -3.79
N ARG A 66 6.11 -14.09 -2.84
CA ARG A 66 7.17 -15.10 -3.07
C ARG A 66 6.62 -16.51 -3.29
N ASP A 67 5.42 -16.76 -2.79
CA ASP A 67 4.73 -18.05 -2.80
C ASP A 67 3.61 -18.08 -3.85
N PHE A 68 3.55 -17.06 -4.73
CA PHE A 68 2.54 -16.99 -5.78
C PHE A 68 2.84 -17.99 -6.88
N LEU A 69 1.78 -18.68 -7.31
CA LEU A 69 1.81 -19.57 -8.44
C LEU A 69 1.74 -18.76 -9.74
N PRO A 70 2.17 -19.34 -10.88
CA PRO A 70 2.11 -18.67 -12.18
C PRO A 70 0.71 -18.13 -12.52
N GLU A 71 -0.34 -18.85 -12.15
CA GLU A 71 -1.75 -18.46 -12.38
C GLU A 71 -2.13 -17.17 -11.62
N LEU A 72 -1.64 -16.99 -10.39
CA LEU A 72 -1.84 -15.75 -9.63
C LEU A 72 -0.97 -14.60 -10.14
N GLN A 73 0.08 -14.89 -10.91
CA GLN A 73 1.06 -13.90 -11.32
C GLN A 73 0.49 -12.95 -12.38
N GLU A 74 -0.39 -13.44 -13.26
CA GLU A 74 -1.10 -12.62 -14.24
C GLU A 74 -1.99 -11.59 -13.54
N ASP A 75 -2.89 -12.05 -12.67
CA ASP A 75 -3.77 -11.16 -11.90
C ASP A 75 -2.97 -10.20 -11.00
N TYR A 76 -1.87 -10.66 -10.40
CA TYR A 76 -0.97 -9.79 -9.65
C TYR A 76 -0.46 -8.61 -10.48
N THR A 77 -0.11 -8.80 -11.76
CA THR A 77 0.36 -7.69 -12.60
C THR A 77 -0.72 -6.65 -12.86
N ILE A 78 -1.95 -7.09 -13.10
CA ILE A 78 -3.12 -6.24 -13.32
C ILE A 78 -3.39 -5.40 -12.07
N VAL A 79 -3.46 -6.05 -10.91
CA VAL A 79 -3.76 -5.38 -9.64
C VAL A 79 -2.64 -4.42 -9.23
N LYS A 80 -1.38 -4.79 -9.48
CA LYS A 80 -0.23 -3.92 -9.20
C LYS A 80 -0.28 -2.61 -10.00
N GLN A 81 -0.74 -2.66 -11.26
CA GLN A 81 -0.88 -1.47 -12.10
C GLN A 81 -2.04 -0.58 -11.64
N GLN A 82 -3.16 -1.17 -11.21
CA GLN A 82 -4.32 -0.43 -10.70
C GLN A 82 -4.07 0.18 -9.31
N ALA A 83 -3.25 -0.48 -8.49
CA ALA A 83 -2.91 -0.05 -7.15
C ALA A 83 -2.05 1.22 -7.18
N LYS A 84 -2.70 2.40 -7.20
CA LYS A 84 -2.04 3.71 -7.14
C LYS A 84 -1.68 4.06 -5.71
N THR A 85 -0.51 4.69 -5.52
CA THR A 85 -0.12 5.23 -4.21
C THR A 85 -1.07 6.36 -3.84
N PRO A 86 -1.72 6.33 -2.66
CA PRO A 86 -2.63 7.40 -2.25
C PRO A 86 -1.86 8.71 -2.05
N TRP A 87 -2.35 9.81 -2.63
CA TRP A 87 -1.68 11.11 -2.56
C TRP A 87 -1.50 11.64 -1.13
N TRP A 88 -2.40 11.28 -0.21
CA TRP A 88 -2.34 11.66 1.20
C TRP A 88 -1.12 11.10 1.94
N THR A 89 -0.43 10.07 1.42
CA THR A 89 0.80 9.56 2.04
C THR A 89 1.96 10.56 1.99
N PHE A 90 1.85 11.63 1.19
CA PHE A 90 2.85 12.69 1.06
C PHE A 90 2.53 13.95 1.87
N PHE A 91 1.52 13.91 2.75
CA PHE A 91 0.98 15.10 3.41
C PHE A 91 2.05 15.94 4.13
N LEU A 92 2.89 15.31 4.95
CA LEU A 92 3.96 16.03 5.67
C LEU A 92 5.00 16.63 4.72
N LEU A 93 5.37 15.89 3.68
CA LEU A 93 6.36 16.34 2.70
C LEU A 93 5.87 17.60 1.96
N ILE A 94 4.61 17.59 1.52
CA ILE A 94 3.99 18.76 0.88
C ILE A 94 3.95 19.94 1.85
N ALA A 95 3.56 19.73 3.11
CA ALA A 95 3.52 20.79 4.11
C ALA A 95 4.91 21.43 4.34
N VAL A 96 5.97 20.62 4.45
CA VAL A 96 7.34 21.11 4.63
C VAL A 96 7.81 21.93 3.43
N VAL A 97 7.54 21.47 2.21
CA VAL A 97 7.89 22.21 0.98
C VAL A 97 7.18 23.56 0.93
N LEU A 98 5.89 23.61 1.25
CA LEU A 98 5.11 24.86 1.28
C LEU A 98 5.64 25.85 2.31
N LEU A 99 6.06 25.38 3.49
CA LEU A 99 6.65 26.24 4.52
C LEU A 99 7.99 26.84 4.09
N ILE A 100 8.86 26.04 3.46
CA ILE A 100 10.15 26.51 2.96
C ILE A 100 9.93 27.55 1.85
N VAL A 101 9.12 27.24 0.85
CA VAL A 101 8.83 28.15 -0.27
C VAL A 101 8.18 29.44 0.25
N GLY A 102 7.19 29.34 1.12
CA GLY A 102 6.53 30.49 1.74
C GLY A 102 7.50 31.37 2.52
N SER A 103 8.41 30.78 3.31
CA SER A 103 9.43 31.53 4.05
C SER A 103 10.37 32.30 3.13
N THR A 104 10.82 31.69 2.03
CA THR A 104 11.70 32.37 1.07
C THR A 104 11.01 33.52 0.37
N ILE A 105 9.74 33.37 -0.02
CA ILE A 105 8.95 34.45 -0.63
C ILE A 105 8.75 35.58 0.37
N LEU A 106 8.37 35.28 1.61
CA LEU A 106 8.17 36.29 2.65
C LEU A 106 9.45 37.09 2.91
N SER A 107 10.61 36.42 2.93
CA SER A 107 11.92 37.06 3.11
C SER A 107 12.32 37.98 1.94
N ARG A 108 11.69 37.85 0.77
CA ARG A 108 11.90 38.75 -0.38
C ARG A 108 11.00 39.98 -0.35
N PHE A 109 9.92 39.95 0.42
CA PHE A 109 8.95 41.03 0.55
C PHE A 109 9.15 41.90 1.80
N SER A 110 9.90 41.42 2.80
CA SER A 110 10.34 42.18 3.97
C SER A 110 11.70 42.82 3.76
#